data_AF-A0A963TCX4-F1
#
_entry.id   AF-A0A963TCX4-F1
#
_cell.length_a   1.000
_cell.length_b   1.000
_cell.length_c   1.000
_cell.angle_alpha   90.00
_cell.angle_beta   90.00
_cell.angle_gamma   90.00
#
_symmetry.space_group_name_H-M   'P 1'
#
loop_
_entity.id
_entity.type
_entity.pdbx_description
1 polymer ?
#
loop_
_entity_poly.entity_id
_entity_poly.type
_entity_poly.pdbx_seq_one_letter_code
_entity_poly.pdbx_strand_id
1 'polypeptide(L)'
;MKQTDSSFIDTWNAAAADLGLQITFGFEIKVGTKVVLRPDVFLKDFGHTLGMLVFRRPAGLAGQGEALVQLGYGYSVVDFGGTYRRDSFINMLSDWGWTGNEAERPDWIVSIVDVDKV
;
A
#
# COMPACT_ATOMS: atom_id res chain seq x y z
N MET A 1 -6.75 27.89 6.17
CA MET A 1 -6.45 26.86 7.19
C MET A 1 -6.01 25.61 6.45
N LYS A 2 -4.76 25.14 6.61
CA LYS A 2 -4.25 23.94 5.94
C LYS A 2 -4.81 22.70 6.64
N GLN A 3 -5.98 22.26 6.22
CA GLN A 3 -6.64 21.07 6.75
C GLN A 3 -6.36 19.94 5.75
N THR A 4 -5.15 19.36 5.73
CA THR A 4 -4.79 18.47 4.59
C THR A 4 -3.81 17.32 4.85
N ASP A 5 -3.29 17.11 6.06
CA ASP A 5 -2.39 15.96 6.29
C ASP A 5 -2.89 14.96 7.35
N SER A 6 -3.71 15.37 8.33
CA SER A 6 -4.10 14.44 9.40
C SER A 6 -5.02 13.33 8.89
N SER A 7 -6.05 13.60 8.08
CA SER A 7 -7.06 12.57 7.77
C SER A 7 -6.53 11.33 7.04
N PHE A 8 -5.51 11.48 6.19
CA PHE A 8 -4.90 10.35 5.49
C PHE A 8 -3.99 9.53 6.41
N ILE A 9 -3.13 10.22 7.17
CA ILE A 9 -2.23 9.58 8.15
C ILE A 9 -3.07 8.90 9.25
N ASP A 10 -4.08 9.57 9.77
CA ASP A 10 -5.01 9.06 10.78
C ASP A 10 -5.75 7.83 10.27
N THR A 11 -6.18 7.83 8.99
CA THR A 11 -6.85 6.69 8.38
C THR A 11 -5.93 5.48 8.23
N TRP A 12 -4.68 5.68 7.78
CA TRP A 12 -3.70 4.59 7.72
C TRP A 12 -3.26 4.10 9.09
N ASN A 13 -3.14 4.99 10.09
CA ASN A 13 -2.87 4.60 11.47
C ASN A 13 -4.03 3.79 12.06
N ALA A 14 -5.27 4.19 11.81
CA ALA A 14 -6.44 3.44 12.24
C ALA A 14 -6.49 2.05 11.58
N ALA A 15 -6.23 1.97 10.28
CA ALA A 15 -6.13 0.70 9.56
C ALA A 15 -5.01 -0.19 10.08
N ALA A 16 -3.83 0.38 10.35
CA ALA A 16 -2.70 -0.36 10.89
C ALA A 16 -2.98 -0.91 12.29
N ALA A 17 -3.63 -0.12 13.14
CA ALA A 17 -4.03 -0.54 14.48
C ALA A 17 -5.12 -1.63 14.46
N ASP A 18 -6.10 -1.53 13.57
CA ASP A 18 -7.21 -2.51 13.47
C ASP A 18 -6.77 -3.82 12.79
N LEU A 19 -6.01 -3.74 11.71
CA LEU A 19 -5.68 -4.89 10.85
C LEU A 19 -4.28 -5.46 11.11
N GLY A 20 -3.49 -4.85 12.00
CA GLY A 20 -2.13 -5.28 12.32
C GLY A 20 -1.10 -4.99 11.22
N LEU A 21 -1.29 -3.91 10.45
CA LEU A 21 -0.42 -3.59 9.31
C LEU A 21 0.93 -3.02 9.75
N GLN A 22 2.00 -3.42 9.08
CA GLN A 22 3.33 -2.82 9.23
C GLN A 22 3.49 -1.67 8.22
N ILE A 23 3.27 -0.44 8.67
CA ILE A 23 3.40 0.77 7.84
C ILE A 23 4.55 1.67 8.29
N THR A 24 5.17 2.36 7.33
CA THR A 24 6.18 3.39 7.56
C THR A 24 5.82 4.66 6.79
N PHE A 25 5.81 5.80 7.47
CA PHE A 25 5.68 7.12 6.84
C PHE A 25 7.05 7.73 6.59
N GLY A 26 7.14 8.66 5.62
CA GLY A 26 8.40 9.35 5.32
C GLY A 26 9.48 8.44 4.73
N PHE A 27 9.09 7.31 4.16
CA PHE A 27 9.99 6.41 3.46
C PHE A 27 10.51 7.07 2.18
N GLU A 28 11.78 6.88 1.88
CA GLU A 28 12.40 7.35 0.64
C GLU A 28 13.00 6.17 -0.11
N ILE A 29 12.76 6.14 -1.42
CA ILE A 29 13.36 5.15 -2.31
C ILE A 29 14.13 5.85 -3.44
N LYS A 30 15.34 5.36 -3.71
CA LYS A 30 16.13 5.77 -4.85
C LYS A 30 15.82 4.87 -6.04
N VAL A 31 15.37 5.48 -7.14
CA VAL A 31 15.16 4.80 -8.42
C VAL A 31 16.25 5.25 -9.38
N GLY A 32 17.16 4.33 -9.70
CA GLY A 32 18.39 4.65 -10.44
C GLY A 32 19.30 5.64 -9.69
N THR A 33 20.00 6.51 -10.42
CA THR A 33 21.01 7.42 -9.84
C THR A 33 20.51 8.81 -9.49
N LYS A 34 19.32 9.21 -9.96
CA LYS A 34 18.86 10.61 -9.89
C LYS A 34 17.45 10.80 -9.34
N VAL A 35 16.62 9.76 -9.30
CA VAL A 35 15.22 9.89 -8.88
C VAL A 35 15.08 9.41 -7.45
N VAL A 36 14.52 10.25 -6.59
CA VAL A 36 14.09 9.89 -5.24
C VAL A 36 12.58 10.00 -5.21
N LEU A 37 11.90 8.89 -4.93
CA LEU A 37 10.46 8.86 -4.72
C LEU A 37 10.17 8.82 -3.22
N ARG A 38 9.08 9.49 -2.85
CA ARG A 38 8.60 9.60 -1.48
C ARG A 38 7.15 9.15 -1.45
N PRO A 39 6.87 7.84 -1.30
CA PRO A 39 5.51 7.40 -1.04
C PRO A 39 4.98 8.04 0.25
N ASP A 40 3.68 8.25 0.31
CA ASP A 40 3.03 8.70 1.53
C ASP A 40 3.02 7.57 2.57
N VAL A 41 2.88 6.31 2.15
CA VAL A 41 2.99 5.12 3.02
C VAL A 41 3.82 4.05 2.34
N PHE A 42 4.75 3.45 3.07
CA PHE A 42 5.33 2.16 2.74
C PHE A 42 4.65 1.09 3.58
N LEU A 43 3.98 0.15 2.93
CA LEU A 43 3.29 -0.98 3.56
C LEU A 43 4.10 -2.25 3.28
N LYS A 44 4.57 -2.89 4.34
CA LYS A 44 5.34 -4.13 4.23
C LYS A 44 4.42 -5.32 3.96
N ASP A 45 4.95 -6.37 3.34
CA ASP A 45 4.30 -7.68 3.16
C ASP A 45 3.06 -7.69 2.25
N PHE A 46 2.86 -6.63 1.46
CA PHE A 46 1.81 -6.54 0.43
C PHE A 46 2.36 -6.12 -0.94
N GLY A 47 1.68 -6.50 -2.02
CA GLY A 47 1.89 -5.96 -3.37
C GLY A 47 3.08 -6.51 -4.14
N HIS A 48 4.22 -6.67 -3.49
CA HIS A 48 5.42 -7.29 -4.06
C HIS A 48 6.39 -7.73 -2.95
N THR A 49 7.51 -8.35 -3.32
CA THR A 49 8.50 -8.95 -2.40
C THR A 49 9.02 -8.02 -1.30
N LEU A 50 9.25 -6.73 -1.58
CA LEU A 50 9.70 -5.75 -0.58
C LEU A 50 8.56 -4.95 0.04
N GLY A 51 7.33 -5.09 -0.47
CA GLY A 51 6.15 -4.35 -0.01
C GLY A 51 5.56 -3.41 -1.07
N MET A 52 4.57 -2.65 -0.63
CA MET A 52 3.74 -1.75 -1.43
C MET A 52 4.07 -0.29 -1.10
N LEU A 53 4.36 0.49 -2.14
CA LEU A 53 4.54 1.94 -2.06
C LEU A 53 3.22 2.63 -2.40
N VAL A 54 2.66 3.34 -1.44
CA VAL A 54 1.37 4.02 -1.59
C VAL A 54 1.58 5.51 -1.76
N PHE A 55 1.02 6.06 -2.82
CA PHE A 55 1.09 7.48 -3.14
C PHE A 55 -0.32 8.07 -3.16
N ARG A 56 -0.52 9.25 -2.57
CA ARG A 56 -1.75 10.04 -2.73
C ARG A 56 -1.85 10.66 -4.12
N ARG A 57 -0.70 10.98 -4.71
CA ARG A 57 -0.62 11.66 -6.00
C ARG A 57 0.44 10.99 -6.87
N PRO A 58 0.22 10.88 -8.19
CA PRO A 58 1.15 10.23 -9.10
C PRO A 58 2.40 11.08 -9.42
N ALA A 59 2.67 12.15 -8.68
CA ALA A 59 3.75 13.08 -8.99
C ALA A 59 5.11 12.39 -8.86
N GLY A 60 5.89 12.38 -9.96
CA GLY A 60 7.20 11.72 -10.00
C GLY A 60 7.18 10.22 -10.32
N LEU A 61 6.00 9.59 -10.37
CA LEU A 61 5.86 8.16 -10.72
C LEU A 61 5.93 7.87 -12.23
N ALA A 62 5.74 8.89 -13.08
CA ALA A 62 5.71 8.71 -14.52
C ALA A 62 7.01 8.05 -15.02
N GLY A 63 6.87 6.90 -15.69
CA GLY A 63 7.99 6.11 -16.21
C GLY A 63 8.81 5.34 -15.16
N GLN A 64 8.42 5.36 -13.88
CA GLN A 64 9.16 4.68 -12.80
C GLN A 64 8.58 3.30 -12.45
N GLY A 65 7.39 2.96 -12.97
CA GLY A 65 6.65 1.75 -12.57
C GLY A 65 7.44 0.45 -12.76
N GLU A 66 8.06 0.25 -13.92
CA GLU A 66 8.88 -0.95 -14.18
C GLU A 66 10.11 -0.99 -13.26
N ALA A 67 10.77 0.14 -13.06
CA ALA A 67 11.93 0.23 -12.20
C ALA A 67 11.59 -0.08 -10.73
N LEU A 68 10.41 0.34 -10.24
CA LEU A 68 9.93 -0.01 -8.89
C LEU A 68 9.69 -1.52 -8.75
N VAL A 69 9.06 -2.15 -9.74
CA VAL A 69 8.83 -3.61 -9.74
C VAL A 69 10.16 -4.37 -9.79
N GLN A 70 11.11 -3.93 -10.62
CA GLN A 70 12.46 -4.53 -10.67
C GLN A 70 13.23 -4.37 -9.36
N LEU A 71 12.99 -3.29 -8.61
CA LEU A 71 13.53 -3.10 -7.26
C LEU A 71 12.82 -3.96 -6.21
N GLY A 72 11.71 -4.61 -6.56
CA GLY A 72 10.97 -5.50 -5.68
C GLY A 72 9.76 -4.86 -5.00
N TYR A 73 9.32 -3.67 -5.43
CA TYR A 73 8.19 -2.95 -4.86
C TYR A 73 6.95 -2.98 -5.75
N GLY A 74 5.78 -3.18 -5.13
CA GLY A 74 4.51 -2.81 -5.71
C GLY A 74 4.28 -1.32 -5.54
N TYR A 75 3.41 -0.73 -6.35
CA TYR A 75 2.95 0.63 -6.08
C TYR A 75 1.48 0.81 -6.40
N SER A 76 0.83 1.71 -5.66
CA SER A 76 -0.54 2.12 -5.91
C SER A 76 -0.72 3.60 -5.64
N VAL A 77 -1.60 4.23 -6.41
CA VAL A 77 -2.00 5.62 -6.21
C VAL A 77 -3.42 5.61 -5.67
N VAL A 78 -3.58 5.94 -4.39
CA VAL A 78 -4.88 5.96 -3.72
C VAL A 78 -5.07 7.23 -2.91
N ASP A 79 -6.24 7.83 -3.05
CA ASP A 79 -6.67 8.97 -2.26
C ASP A 79 -7.98 8.60 -1.55
N PHE A 80 -7.89 8.29 -0.25
CA PHE A 80 -9.08 8.03 0.55
C PHE A 80 -9.67 9.35 1.00
N GLY A 81 -10.81 9.71 0.40
CA GLY A 81 -11.65 10.76 0.95
C GLY A 81 -12.31 10.29 2.25
N GLY A 82 -11.85 10.79 3.39
CA GLY A 82 -12.57 10.68 4.67
C GLY A 82 -12.01 9.64 5.66
N THR A 83 -12.89 9.14 6.52
CA THR A 83 -12.56 8.26 7.65
C THR A 83 -12.32 6.81 7.21
N TYR A 84 -11.41 6.12 7.89
CA TYR A 84 -11.19 4.68 7.78
C TYR A 84 -12.49 3.87 7.68
N ARG A 85 -12.59 3.05 6.64
CA ARG A 85 -13.64 2.04 6.45
C ARG A 85 -13.00 0.68 6.30
N ARG A 86 -13.18 -0.15 7.32
CA ARG A 86 -12.53 -1.46 7.46
C ARG A 86 -12.69 -2.35 6.23
N ASP A 87 -13.91 -2.56 5.76
CA ASP A 87 -14.18 -3.46 4.63
C ASP A 87 -13.57 -2.94 3.32
N SER A 88 -13.56 -1.63 3.11
CA SER A 88 -12.91 -1.02 1.95
C SER A 88 -11.39 -1.24 1.96
N PHE A 89 -10.76 -1.15 3.14
CA PHE A 89 -9.34 -1.45 3.30
C PHE A 89 -9.04 -2.93 3.10
N ILE A 90 -9.84 -3.84 3.70
CA ILE A 90 -9.67 -5.29 3.53
C ILE A 90 -9.74 -5.68 2.05
N ASN A 91 -10.74 -5.19 1.31
CA ASN A 91 -10.89 -5.50 -0.11
C ASN A 91 -9.68 -5.00 -0.90
N MET A 92 -9.28 -3.74 -0.71
CA MET A 92 -8.12 -3.18 -1.40
C MET A 92 -6.81 -3.90 -1.07
N LEU A 93 -6.57 -4.21 0.21
CA LEU A 93 -5.36 -4.93 0.64
C LEU A 93 -5.35 -6.36 0.11
N SER A 94 -6.52 -6.99 -0.02
CA SER A 94 -6.66 -8.31 -0.63
C SER A 94 -6.39 -8.26 -2.14
N ASP A 95 -6.85 -7.23 -2.84
CA ASP A 95 -6.54 -6.98 -4.25
C ASP A 95 -5.04 -6.76 -4.48
N TRP A 96 -4.36 -6.10 -3.55
CA TRP A 96 -2.90 -5.93 -3.60
C TRP A 96 -2.15 -7.24 -3.35
N GLY A 97 -2.74 -8.16 -2.58
CA GLY A 97 -2.19 -9.47 -2.29
C GLY A 97 -1.10 -9.46 -1.21
N TRP A 98 -1.13 -10.50 -0.37
CA TRP A 98 -0.10 -10.77 0.63
C TRP A 98 1.17 -11.32 -0.02
N THR A 99 2.32 -10.84 0.43
CA THR A 99 3.65 -11.27 -0.03
C THR A 99 4.62 -11.58 1.12
N GLY A 100 4.16 -11.44 2.37
CA GLY A 100 4.91 -11.81 3.56
C GLY A 100 4.98 -13.32 3.80
N ASN A 101 5.39 -13.71 5.01
CA ASN A 101 5.40 -15.10 5.42
C ASN A 101 3.97 -15.67 5.44
N GLU A 102 3.72 -16.82 4.82
CA GLU A 102 2.37 -17.41 4.78
C GLU A 102 1.86 -17.79 6.18
N ALA A 103 2.77 -18.11 7.12
CA ALA A 103 2.40 -18.37 8.51
C ALA A 103 1.93 -17.11 9.26
N GLU A 104 2.24 -15.92 8.74
CA GLU A 104 1.83 -14.62 9.29
C GLU A 104 0.71 -13.98 8.46
N ARG A 105 0.19 -14.70 7.45
CA ARG A 105 -0.85 -14.20 6.56
C ARG A 105 -2.13 -13.90 7.36
N PRO A 106 -2.66 -12.66 7.30
CA PRO A 106 -3.88 -12.34 8.03
C PRO A 106 -5.12 -13.07 7.52
N ASP A 107 -5.93 -13.56 8.47
CA ASP A 107 -7.15 -14.35 8.26
C ASP A 107 -8.23 -13.60 7.48
N TRP A 108 -8.18 -12.27 7.52
CA TRP A 108 -9.15 -11.39 6.86
C TRP A 108 -8.86 -11.19 5.37
N ILE A 109 -7.72 -11.65 4.85
CA ILE A 109 -7.41 -11.54 3.42
C ILE A 109 -8.32 -12.47 2.64
N VAL A 110 -9.18 -11.87 1.82
CA VAL A 110 -10.08 -12.61 0.94
C VAL A 110 -9.34 -13.00 -0.33
N SER A 111 -9.22 -14.31 -0.59
CA SER A 111 -8.69 -14.78 -1.87
C SER A 111 -9.80 -14.67 -2.92
N ILE A 112 -9.52 -14.07 -4.09
CA ILE A 112 -10.51 -13.95 -5.20
C ILE A 112 -10.79 -15.32 -5.87
N VAL A 113 -10.22 -16.41 -5.37
CA VAL A 113 -10.49 -17.77 -5.85
C VAL A 113 -11.62 -18.40 -5.06
N ASP A 114 -12.85 -18.18 -5.53
CA ASP A 114 -13.77 -19.27 -5.92
C ASP A 114 -15.08 -18.67 -6.44
N VAL A 115 -15.10 -18.34 -7.74
CA VAL A 115 -16.36 -18.29 -8.51
C VAL A 115 -16.22 -19.33 -9.62
N ASP A 116 -16.63 -20.54 -9.29
CA ASP A 116 -17.20 -21.55 -10.17
C ASP A 116 -16.45 -21.88 -11.47
N LYS A 117 -15.61 -22.92 -11.36
CA LYS A 117 -15.65 -23.98 -12.36
C LYS A 117 -17.01 -24.69 -12.27
N VAL A 118 -17.95 -24.31 -13.13
CA VAL A 118 -19.15 -25.11 -13.46
C VAL A 118 -19.19 -25.31 -14.96
#